data_AF-A0A8T5Y6U3-F1
#
_entry.id   AF-A0A8T5Y6U3-F1
#
_cell.length_a   1.000
_cell.length_b   1.000
_cell.length_c   1.000
_cell.angle_alpha   90.00
_cell.angle_beta   90.00
_cell.angle_gamma   90.00
#
_symmetry.space_group_name_H-M   'P 1'
#
loop_
_entity.id
_entity.type
_entity.pdbx_description
1 polymer ?
#
loop_
_entity_poly.entity_id
_entity_poly.type
_entity_poly.pdbx_seq_one_letter_code
_entity_poly.pdbx_strand_id
1 'polypeptide(L)'
;MRIYGKRWDIEVFFKMCKSYLALSKESQGRSYEAQIASTSIVFLRYMMIAESVRLEHDEKTWGEIFFRLCDEIKDIEYAKAVKLLIDTMIDMLRNSTVLTEDQAQALIDQFIGALPLFLKERLQLVA
;
A
#
# COMPACT_ATOMS: atom_id res chain seq x y z
N MET A 1 29.48 -16.96 6.87
CA MET A 1 28.51 -18.08 6.72
C MET A 1 27.41 -17.80 5.68
N ARG A 2 26.69 -16.66 5.71
CA ARG A 2 25.59 -16.32 4.76
C ARG A 2 25.93 -16.39 3.27
N ILE A 3 27.15 -16.00 2.87
CA ILE A 3 27.59 -16.00 1.46
C ILE A 3 27.70 -17.44 0.91
N TYR A 4 28.09 -18.40 1.75
CA TYR A 4 28.22 -19.80 1.34
C TYR A 4 26.86 -20.47 1.13
N GLY A 5 25.87 -20.14 1.98
CA GLY A 5 24.49 -20.60 1.79
C GLY A 5 23.91 -20.17 0.44
N LYS A 6 24.08 -18.89 0.07
CA LYS A 6 23.63 -18.36 -1.23
C LYS A 6 24.27 -19.06 -2.43
N ARG A 7 25.53 -19.52 -2.30
CA ARG A 7 26.20 -20.31 -3.34
C ARG A 7 25.60 -21.70 -3.44
N TRP A 8 25.25 -22.33 -2.32
CA TRP A 8 24.71 -23.67 -2.28
C TRP A 8 23.31 -23.78 -2.90
N ASP A 9 22.53 -22.70 -2.85
CA ASP A 9 21.18 -22.65 -3.43
C ASP A 9 21.16 -23.00 -4.93
N ILE A 10 22.21 -22.63 -5.68
CA ILE A 10 22.31 -22.99 -7.10
C ILE A 10 22.49 -24.51 -7.31
N GLU A 11 23.15 -25.19 -6.38
CA GLU A 11 23.34 -26.64 -6.44
C GLU A 11 22.03 -27.37 -6.16
N VAL A 12 21.25 -26.86 -5.20
CA VAL A 12 19.89 -27.36 -4.93
C VAL A 12 19.00 -27.15 -6.14
N PHE A 13 19.01 -25.96 -6.76
CA PHE A 13 18.29 -25.68 -8.00
C PHE A 13 18.62 -26.69 -9.11
N PHE A 14 19.91 -26.88 -9.41
CA PHE A 14 20.31 -27.82 -10.47
C PHE A 14 20.03 -29.28 -10.12
N LYS A 15 20.09 -29.65 -8.84
CA LYS A 15 19.65 -30.97 -8.36
C LYS A 15 18.16 -31.16 -8.63
N MET A 16 17.34 -30.17 -8.31
CA MET A 16 15.89 -30.23 -8.55
C MET A 16 15.57 -30.35 -10.04
N CYS A 17 16.20 -29.50 -10.87
CA CYS A 17 15.96 -29.51 -12.30
C CYS A 17 16.34 -30.82 -12.98
N LYS A 18 17.51 -31.40 -12.65
CA LYS A 18 17.99 -32.65 -13.26
C LYS A 18 17.27 -33.90 -12.76
N SER A 19 16.96 -33.95 -11.47
CA SER A 19 16.38 -35.15 -10.85
C SER A 19 14.87 -35.21 -11.03
N TYR A 20 14.17 -34.08 -10.91
CA TYR A 20 12.70 -34.06 -10.81
C TYR A 20 12.02 -33.36 -11.98
N LEU A 21 12.69 -32.42 -12.65
CA LEU A 21 12.09 -31.65 -13.76
C LEU A 21 12.68 -32.01 -15.12
N ALA A 22 13.31 -33.19 -15.23
CA ALA A 22 13.77 -33.78 -16.48
C ALA A 22 14.69 -32.90 -17.34
N LEU A 23 15.49 -32.00 -16.74
CA LEU A 23 16.50 -31.24 -17.47
C LEU A 23 17.40 -32.17 -18.28
N SER A 24 17.54 -31.91 -19.58
CA SER A 24 18.26 -32.74 -20.57
C SER A 24 17.67 -34.13 -20.88
N LYS A 25 16.60 -34.55 -20.20
CA LYS A 25 15.94 -35.86 -20.44
C LYS A 25 14.62 -35.72 -21.19
N GLU A 26 13.94 -34.59 -21.02
CA GLU A 26 12.60 -34.34 -21.60
C GLU A 26 12.63 -34.19 -23.12
N SER A 27 13.67 -33.55 -23.68
CA SER A 27 13.83 -33.39 -25.12
C SER A 27 15.16 -33.98 -25.58
N GLN A 28 15.12 -34.66 -26.73
CA GLN A 28 16.30 -35.18 -27.45
C GLN A 28 16.56 -34.36 -28.73
N GLY A 29 16.03 -33.12 -28.77
CA GLY A 29 16.21 -32.20 -29.88
C GLY A 29 17.68 -31.87 -30.09
N ARG A 30 18.16 -32.02 -31.33
CA ARG A 30 19.55 -31.71 -31.69
C ARG A 30 19.75 -30.27 -32.14
N SER A 31 18.67 -29.52 -32.39
CA SER A 31 18.79 -28.09 -32.67
C SER A 31 19.08 -27.33 -31.38
N TYR A 32 19.95 -26.33 -31.50
CA TYR A 32 20.34 -25.50 -30.37
C TYR A 32 19.15 -24.72 -29.79
N GLU A 33 18.27 -24.21 -30.66
CA GLU A 33 17.06 -23.51 -30.25
C GLU A 33 16.10 -24.41 -29.45
N ALA A 34 15.95 -25.68 -29.85
CA ALA A 34 15.10 -26.62 -29.10
C ALA A 34 15.69 -26.92 -27.71
N GLN A 35 17.01 -26.99 -27.58
CA GLN A 35 17.67 -27.19 -26.29
C GLN A 35 17.51 -25.98 -25.37
N ILE A 36 17.62 -24.76 -25.92
CA ILE A 36 17.33 -23.52 -25.18
C ILE A 36 15.89 -23.53 -24.71
N ALA A 37 14.93 -23.75 -25.62
CA ALA A 37 13.51 -23.73 -25.29
C ALA A 37 13.16 -24.77 -24.20
N SER A 38 13.63 -26.02 -24.36
CA SER A 38 13.42 -27.06 -23.37
C SER A 38 14.02 -26.71 -22.01
N THR A 39 15.23 -26.15 -21.98
CA THR A 39 15.88 -25.69 -20.74
C THR A 39 15.09 -24.56 -20.07
N SER A 40 14.65 -23.57 -20.84
CA SER A 40 13.82 -22.46 -20.35
C SER A 40 12.51 -22.93 -19.74
N ILE A 41 11.84 -23.91 -20.37
CA ILE A 41 10.58 -24.48 -19.86
C ILE A 41 10.82 -25.24 -18.54
N VAL A 42 11.91 -25.99 -18.42
CA VAL A 42 12.27 -26.66 -17.16
C VAL A 42 12.53 -25.63 -16.04
N PHE A 43 13.24 -24.54 -16.34
CA PHE A 43 13.52 -23.50 -15.36
C PHE A 43 12.26 -22.74 -14.95
N LEU A 44 11.36 -22.47 -15.89
CA LEU A 44 10.06 -21.85 -15.58
C LEU A 44 9.23 -22.72 -14.64
N ARG A 45 9.19 -24.04 -14.88
CA ARG A 45 8.51 -24.96 -13.95
C ARG A 45 9.11 -24.93 -12.55
N TYR A 46 10.44 -24.88 -12.43
CA TYR A 46 11.08 -24.69 -11.14
C TYR A 46 10.64 -23.39 -10.47
N MET A 47 10.64 -22.27 -11.21
CA MET A 47 10.23 -20.96 -10.68
C MET A 47 8.79 -20.98 -10.14
N MET A 48 7.86 -21.61 -10.86
CA MET A 48 6.48 -21.76 -10.41
C MET A 48 6.39 -22.55 -9.11
N ILE A 49 7.12 -23.67 -9.00
CA ILE A 49 7.14 -24.50 -7.78
C ILE A 49 7.77 -23.74 -6.61
N ALA A 50 8.91 -23.08 -6.85
CA ALA A 50 9.61 -22.32 -5.83
C ALA A 50 8.74 -21.19 -5.27
N GLU A 51 7.99 -20.49 -6.13
CA GLU A 51 7.05 -19.46 -5.69
C GLU A 51 5.91 -20.04 -4.86
N SER A 52 5.32 -21.16 -5.29
CA SER A 52 4.26 -21.83 -4.50
C SER A 52 4.76 -22.24 -3.12
N VAL A 53 5.97 -22.83 -3.03
CA VAL A 53 6.59 -23.19 -1.74
C VAL A 53 6.80 -21.95 -0.88
N ARG A 54 7.29 -20.86 -1.47
CA ARG A 54 7.50 -19.59 -0.78
C ARG A 54 6.20 -19.04 -0.20
N LEU A 55 5.13 -19.03 -0.99
CA LEU A 55 3.82 -18.54 -0.55
C LEU A 55 3.22 -19.37 0.59
N GLU A 56 3.52 -20.67 0.65
CA GLU A 56 3.01 -21.58 1.67
C GLU A 56 3.87 -21.58 2.95
N HIS A 57 5.20 -21.46 2.83
CA HIS A 57 6.13 -21.68 3.94
C HIS A 57 6.81 -20.41 4.47
N ASP A 58 7.00 -19.37 3.67
CA ASP A 58 7.59 -18.13 4.18
C ASP A 58 6.57 -17.40 5.04
N GLU A 59 7.03 -16.85 6.17
CA GLU A 59 6.22 -15.95 6.96
C GLU A 59 5.79 -14.77 6.08
N LYS A 60 4.46 -14.59 5.93
CA LYS A 60 3.92 -13.44 5.23
C LYS A 60 4.49 -12.19 5.89
N THR A 61 5.21 -11.38 5.12
CA THR A 61 5.67 -10.08 5.61
C THR A 61 4.49 -9.31 6.16
N TRP A 62 4.66 -8.62 7.29
CA TRP A 62 3.65 -7.76 7.94
C TRP A 62 3.28 -6.51 7.09
N GLY A 63 3.35 -6.61 5.76
CA GLY A 63 3.09 -5.52 4.82
C GLY A 63 1.66 -4.98 4.96
N GLU A 64 0.66 -5.85 5.16
CA GLU A 64 -0.71 -5.38 5.39
C GLU A 64 -0.83 -4.54 6.68
N ILE A 65 -0.12 -4.94 7.74
CA ILE A 65 -0.11 -4.20 9.00
C ILE A 65 0.67 -2.88 8.85
N PHE A 66 1.75 -2.86 8.07
CA PHE A 66 2.44 -1.62 7.70
C PHE A 66 1.53 -0.65 6.94
N PHE A 67 0.77 -1.12 5.95
CA PHE A 67 -0.15 -0.26 5.20
C PHE A 67 -1.30 0.26 6.07
N ARG A 68 -1.88 -0.58 6.94
CA ARG A 68 -2.89 -0.14 7.91
C ARG A 68 -2.34 0.90 8.88
N LEU A 69 -1.10 0.72 9.34
CA LEU A 69 -0.43 1.71 10.19
C LEU A 69 -0.18 3.02 9.45
N CYS A 70 0.19 2.98 8.17
CA CYS A 70 0.33 4.19 7.34
C CYS A 70 -1.01 4.92 7.13
N ASP A 71 -2.11 4.18 6.96
CA ASP A 71 -3.46 4.77 6.87
C ASP A 71 -3.90 5.37 8.21
N GLU A 72 -3.54 4.75 9.33
CA GLU A 72 -3.83 5.23 10.68
C GLU A 72 -2.96 6.45 11.07
N ILE A 73 -1.67 6.45 10.68
CA ILE A 73 -0.72 7.56 10.88
C ILE A 73 -0.94 8.68 9.85
N LYS A 74 -1.86 8.53 8.89
CA LYS A 74 -2.14 9.60 7.93
C LYS A 74 -2.65 10.83 8.71
N ASP A 75 -1.76 11.81 8.88
CA ASP A 75 -2.03 13.06 9.57
C ASP A 75 -3.34 13.65 9.06
N ILE A 76 -4.12 14.25 9.97
CA ILE A 76 -5.33 14.97 9.60
C ILE A 76 -4.96 15.95 8.49
N GLU A 77 -5.51 15.74 7.29
CA GLU A 77 -5.26 16.63 6.16
C GLU A 77 -5.55 18.06 6.60
N TYR A 78 -4.65 19.00 6.29
CA TYR A 78 -4.73 20.39 6.78
C TYR A 78 -6.14 21.00 6.63
N ALA A 79 -6.82 20.71 5.52
CA ALA A 79 -8.20 21.13 5.29
C ALA A 79 -9.19 20.57 6.32
N LYS A 80 -9.06 19.30 6.71
CA LYS A 80 -9.89 18.67 7.74
C LYS A 80 -9.61 19.24 9.14
N ALA A 81 -8.35 19.56 9.44
CA ALA A 81 -7.98 20.20 10.71
C ALA A 81 -8.55 21.63 10.82
N VAL A 82 -8.42 22.42 9.76
CA VAL A 82 -8.99 23.78 9.69
C VAL A 82 -10.51 23.74 9.76
N LYS A 83 -11.14 22.80 9.05
CA LYS A 83 -12.60 22.59 9.14
C LYS A 83 -13.04 22.29 10.56
N LEU A 84 -12.38 21.35 11.24
CA LEU A 84 -12.71 20.98 12.61
C LEU A 84 -12.61 22.17 13.58
N LEU A 85 -11.58 23.01 13.44
CA LEU A 85 -11.42 24.22 14.25
C LEU A 85 -12.55 25.23 14.03
N ILE A 86 -12.95 25.44 12.77
CA ILE A 86 -14.04 26.37 12.42
C ILE A 86 -15.38 25.83 12.93
N ASP A 87 -15.67 24.55 12.69
CA ASP A 87 -16.92 23.90 13.14
C ASP A 87 -17.02 23.97 14.67
N THR A 88 -15.94 23.67 15.39
CA THR A 88 -15.89 23.77 16.86
C THR A 88 -16.14 25.21 17.34
N MET A 89 -15.61 26.20 16.63
CA MET A 89 -15.83 27.61 16.97
C MET A 89 -17.29 28.04 16.73
N ILE A 90 -17.90 27.60 15.62
CA ILE A 90 -19.31 27.84 15.31
C ILE A 90 -20.19 27.22 16.39
N ASP A 91 -19.91 25.98 16.79
CA ASP A 91 -20.65 25.28 17.85
C ASP A 91 -20.52 26.01 19.20
N MET A 92 -19.35 26.56 19.54
CA MET A 92 -19.18 27.38 20.74
C MET A 92 -19.99 28.67 20.69
N LEU A 93 -20.11 29.31 19.52
CA LEU A 93 -20.88 30.53 19.34
C LEU A 93 -22.40 30.27 19.46
N ARG A 94 -22.88 29.18 18.84
CA ARG A 94 -24.30 28.76 18.93
C ARG A 94 -24.70 28.35 20.35
N ASN A 95 -23.81 27.68 21.08
CA ASN A 95 -24.08 27.24 22.45
C ASN A 95 -23.74 28.31 23.52
N SER A 96 -23.34 29.52 23.11
CA SER A 96 -23.00 30.60 24.03
C SER A 96 -24.26 31.10 24.74
N THR A 97 -24.26 31.07 26.07
CA THR A 97 -25.38 31.60 26.88
C THR A 97 -25.44 33.13 26.92
N VAL A 98 -24.45 33.81 26.33
CA VAL A 98 -24.31 35.27 26.33
C VAL A 98 -24.90 35.91 25.07
N LEU A 99 -24.93 35.17 23.96
CA LEU A 99 -25.42 35.66 22.68
C LEU A 99 -26.86 35.20 22.46
N THR A 100 -27.70 36.05 21.88
CA THR A 100 -28.96 35.58 21.28
C THR A 100 -28.65 34.85 19.97
N GLU A 101 -29.51 33.91 19.57
CA GLU A 101 -29.37 33.16 18.30
C GLU A 101 -29.11 34.07 17.10
N ASP A 102 -29.84 35.19 16.99
CA ASP A 102 -29.67 36.17 15.91
C ASP A 102 -28.29 36.84 15.94
N GLN A 103 -27.74 37.11 17.13
CA GLN A 103 -26.41 37.69 17.29
C GLN A 103 -25.31 36.68 16.98
N ALA A 104 -25.50 35.42 17.39
CA ALA A 104 -24.58 34.34 17.07
C ALA A 104 -24.52 34.11 15.55
N GLN A 105 -25.67 34.04 14.88
CA GLN A 105 -25.74 33.85 13.43
C GLN A 105 -25.12 35.02 12.66
N ALA A 106 -25.41 36.26 13.04
CA ALA A 106 -24.80 37.43 12.41
C ALA A 106 -23.26 37.43 12.51
N LEU A 107 -22.73 36.98 13.65
CA LEU A 107 -21.28 36.91 13.89
C LEU A 107 -20.63 35.75 13.12
N ILE A 108 -21.32 34.61 12.99
CA ILE A 108 -20.92 33.50 12.13
C ILE A 108 -20.86 33.95 10.67
N ASP A 109 -21.91 34.60 10.17
CA ASP A 109 -21.98 35.07 8.78
C ASP A 109 -20.88 36.10 8.48
N GLN A 110 -20.60 37.00 9.43
CA GLN A 110 -19.51 37.97 9.30
C GLN A 110 -18.14 37.28 9.29
N PHE A 111 -17.93 36.28 10.16
CA PHE A 111 -16.70 35.50 10.21
C PHE A 111 -16.47 34.71 8.92
N ILE A 112 -17.48 33.97 8.46
CA ILE A 112 -17.43 33.25 7.18
C ILE A 112 -17.19 34.24 6.04
N GLY A 113 -17.85 35.40 6.05
CA GLY A 113 -17.65 36.49 5.10
C GLY A 113 -16.20 36.98 5.02
N ALA A 114 -15.50 37.07 6.15
CA ALA A 114 -14.11 37.52 6.23
C ALA A 114 -13.06 36.47 5.79
N LEU A 115 -13.44 35.19 5.66
CA LEU A 115 -12.50 34.14 5.24
C LEU A 115 -12.05 34.33 3.77
N PRO A 116 -10.75 34.09 3.47
CA PRO A 116 -10.24 34.06 2.11
C PRO A 116 -10.97 33.07 1.19
N LEU A 117 -11.11 33.42 -0.09
CA LEU A 117 -11.81 32.60 -1.10
C LEU A 117 -11.28 31.17 -1.19
N PHE A 118 -9.95 30.98 -1.11
CA PHE A 118 -9.34 29.66 -1.17
C PHE A 118 -9.75 28.73 0.00
N LEU A 119 -10.08 29.30 1.17
CA LEU A 119 -10.60 28.51 2.30
C LEU A 119 -12.07 28.19 2.11
N LYS A 120 -12.88 29.14 1.61
CA LYS A 120 -14.30 28.93 1.34
C LYS A 120 -14.56 27.81 0.32
N GLU A 121 -13.79 27.80 -0.77
CA GLU A 121 -13.90 26.77 -1.82
C GLU A 121 -13.47 25.38 -1.33
N ARG A 122 -12.46 25.32 -0.46
CA ARG A 122 -11.85 24.06 -0.02
C ARG A 122 -12.56 23.42 1.16
N LEU A 123 -13.22 24.19 2.01
CA LEU A 123 -13.69 23.69 3.31
C LEU A 123 -15.13 23.19 3.33
N GLN A 124 -15.93 23.37 2.26
CA GLN A 124 -17.36 22.98 2.22
C GLN A 124 -18.06 23.29 3.55
N LEU A 125 -17.86 24.51 4.06
CA LEU A 125 -18.41 24.94 5.34
C LEU A 125 -19.93 24.99 5.20
N VAL A 126 -20.63 24.28 6.07
CA VAL A 126 -22.09 24.36 6.16
C VAL A 126 -22.38 25.63 6.96
N ALA A 127 -23.03 26.61 6.31
CA ALA A 127 -23.62 27.75 7.00
C ALA A 127 -24.81 27.26 7.86
#